data_AF-A0A536F557-F1
#
_entry.id   AF-A0A536F557-F1
#
_cell.length_a   1.000
_cell.length_b   1.000
_cell.length_c   1.000
_cell.angle_alpha   90.00
_cell.angle_beta   90.00
_cell.angle_gamma   90.00
#
_symmetry.space_group_name_H-M   'P 1'
#
loop_
_entity.id
_entity.type
_entity.pdbx_description
1 polymer ?
#
loop_
_entity_poly.entity_id
_entity_poly.type
_entity_poly.pdbx_seq_one_letter_code
_entity_poly.pdbx_strand_id
1 'polypeptide(L)'
;MTGVTLTEEDRKRFVRRNTALLSGAQASIWITVGVFVAAGPIAVVQLTGRASLGGLLFALWAVALGAGAQSGGLLMDRFGRRPGLGAAQLLLGLASITASVSVLRGSTAGLFASAIFGGL
;
A
#
# COMPACT_ATOMS: atom_id res chain seq x y z
N MET A 1 38.83 0.05 -3.09
CA MET A 1 37.99 0.95 -2.27
C MET A 1 38.13 2.36 -2.80
N THR A 2 37.32 2.75 -3.78
CA THR A 2 37.29 4.12 -4.33
C THR A 2 36.20 4.90 -3.62
N GLY A 3 36.61 5.67 -2.60
CA GLY A 3 35.75 6.62 -1.93
C GLY A 3 35.40 7.76 -2.88
N VAL A 4 34.27 7.64 -3.58
CA VAL A 4 33.66 8.76 -4.29
C VAL A 4 33.24 9.77 -3.22
N THR A 5 34.02 10.84 -3.05
CA THR A 5 33.62 12.00 -2.24
C THR A 5 32.45 12.67 -2.96
N LEU A 6 31.23 12.24 -2.64
CA LEU A 6 30.00 12.90 -3.08
C LEU A 6 30.10 14.36 -2.64
N THR A 7 29.89 15.29 -3.58
CA THR A 7 29.83 16.70 -3.23
C THR A 7 28.70 16.93 -2.23
N GLU A 8 28.83 17.96 -1.40
CA GLU A 8 27.83 18.26 -0.37
C GLU A 8 26.42 18.44 -0.96
N GLU A 9 26.33 18.99 -2.18
CA GLU A 9 25.09 19.14 -2.93
C GLU A 9 24.53 17.81 -3.44
N ASP A 10 25.37 16.87 -3.92
CA ASP A 10 24.93 15.53 -4.31
C ASP A 10 24.35 14.77 -3.12
N ARG A 11 24.98 14.88 -1.95
CA ARG A 11 24.52 14.28 -0.70
C ARG A 11 23.17 14.87 -0.26
N LYS A 12 23.01 16.20 -0.26
CA LYS A 12 21.74 16.86 0.07
C LYS A 12 20.62 16.45 -0.89
N ARG A 13 20.91 16.38 -2.19
CA ARG A 13 19.95 15.95 -3.23
C ARG A 13 19.53 14.49 -3.02
N PHE A 14 20.47 13.62 -2.67
CA PHE A 14 20.21 12.22 -2.36
C PHE A 14 19.32 12.06 -1.12
N VAL A 15 19.62 12.80 -0.04
CA VAL A 15 18.82 12.79 1.19
C VAL A 15 17.40 13.30 0.94
N ARG A 16 17.24 14.50 0.36
CA ARG A 16 15.90 15.06 0.04
C ARG A 16 15.04 14.09 -0.75
N ARG A 17 15.64 13.43 -1.73
CA ARG A 17 14.92 12.53 -2.65
C ARG A 17 14.53 11.21 -1.99
N ASN A 18 15.39 10.64 -1.16
CA ASN A 18 15.05 9.46 -0.36
C ASN A 18 14.01 9.78 0.71
N THR A 19 14.13 10.93 1.38
CA THR A 19 13.13 11.39 2.34
C THR A 19 11.77 11.55 1.67
N ALA A 20 11.69 12.16 0.48
CA ALA A 20 10.43 12.28 -0.25
C ALA A 20 9.80 10.91 -0.59
N LEU A 21 10.62 9.94 -1.01
CA LEU A 21 10.15 8.57 -1.29
C LEU A 21 9.66 7.87 -0.01
N LEU A 22 10.40 7.99 1.09
CA LEU A 22 10.03 7.39 2.38
C LEU A 22 8.76 8.02 2.94
N SER A 23 8.66 9.35 2.93
CA SER A 23 7.46 10.07 3.35
C SER A 23 6.25 9.69 2.49
N GLY A 24 6.44 9.55 1.19
CA GLY A 24 5.39 9.10 0.27
C GLY A 24 4.94 7.68 0.56
N ALA A 25 5.88 6.75 0.77
CA ALA A 25 5.58 5.37 1.13
C ALA A 25 4.80 5.30 2.46
N GLN A 26 5.24 6.07 3.45
CA GLN A 26 4.58 6.18 4.75
C GLN A 26 3.15 6.72 4.62
N ALA A 27 2.94 7.77 3.82
CA ALA A 27 1.61 8.33 3.58
C ALA A 27 0.68 7.32 2.88
N SER A 28 1.18 6.61 1.86
CA SER A 28 0.39 5.59 1.16
C SER A 28 -0.03 4.43 2.06
N ILE A 29 0.85 3.97 2.97
CA ILE A 29 0.49 2.92 3.94
C ILE A 29 -0.66 3.38 4.82
N TRP A 30 -0.63 4.63 5.32
CA TRP A 30 -1.69 5.17 6.16
C TRP A 30 -3.03 5.35 5.44
N ILE A 31 -3.01 5.71 4.16
CA ILE A 31 -4.23 5.77 3.33
C ILE A 31 -4.87 4.38 3.27
N THR A 32 -4.07 3.37 2.95
CA THR A 32 -4.53 1.99 2.83
C THR A 32 -5.06 1.45 4.16
N VAL A 33 -4.38 1.75 5.28
CA VAL A 33 -4.87 1.43 6.63
C VAL A 33 -6.23 2.08 6.88
N GLY A 34 -6.39 3.37 6.58
CA GLY A 34 -7.67 4.06 6.74
C GLY A 34 -8.80 3.42 5.94
N VAL A 35 -8.53 3.01 4.70
CA VAL A 35 -9.51 2.40 3.81
C VAL A 35 -9.86 0.97 4.22
N PHE A 36 -8.90 0.10 4.50
CA PHE A 36 -9.15 -1.33 4.68
C PHE A 36 -9.23 -1.79 6.14
N VAL A 37 -8.72 -1.00 7.08
CA VAL A 37 -8.81 -1.30 8.52
C VAL A 37 -9.96 -0.56 9.18
N ALA A 38 -10.19 0.71 8.83
CA ALA A 38 -11.25 1.51 9.42
C ALA A 38 -12.54 1.50 8.57
N ALA A 39 -12.50 2.04 7.35
CA ALA A 39 -13.72 2.25 6.57
C ALA A 39 -14.29 0.96 5.93
N GLY A 40 -13.42 0.08 5.43
CA GLY A 40 -13.78 -1.11 4.68
C GLY A 40 -14.61 -2.12 5.50
N PRO A 41 -14.19 -2.51 6.72
CA PRO A 41 -14.97 -3.42 7.55
C PRO A 41 -16.34 -2.84 7.88
N ILE A 42 -16.44 -1.54 8.16
CA ILE A 42 -17.73 -0.86 8.40
C ILE A 42 -18.61 -0.95 7.15
N ALA A 43 -18.06 -0.65 5.96
CA ALA A 43 -18.79 -0.72 4.70
C ALA A 43 -19.28 -2.15 4.39
N VAL A 44 -18.45 -3.17 4.59
CA VAL A 44 -18.86 -4.58 4.39
C VAL A 44 -19.98 -4.98 5.34
N VAL A 45 -19.88 -4.59 6.61
CA VAL A 45 -20.91 -4.90 7.60
C VAL A 45 -22.23 -4.20 7.26
N GLN A 46 -22.19 -2.94 6.82
CA GLN A 46 -23.39 -2.24 6.37
C GLN A 46 -24.00 -2.84 5.10
N LEU A 47 -23.18 -3.28 4.14
CA LEU A 47 -23.66 -3.86 2.88
C LEU A 47 -24.20 -5.29 3.04
N THR A 48 -23.67 -6.07 3.98
CA THR A 48 -23.98 -7.52 4.08
C THR A 48 -24.74 -7.90 5.34
N GLY A 49 -24.81 -7.00 6.33
CA GLY A 49 -25.36 -7.29 7.66
C GLY A 49 -24.54 -8.28 8.50
N ARG A 50 -23.33 -8.68 8.05
CA ARG A 50 -22.53 -9.74 8.68
C ARG A 50 -21.19 -9.22 9.18
N ALA A 51 -21.06 -9.12 10.51
CA ALA A 51 -19.83 -8.73 11.20
C ALA A 51 -18.60 -9.59 10.83
N SER A 52 -18.81 -10.90 10.61
CA SER A 52 -17.75 -11.84 10.23
C SER A 52 -17.08 -11.49 8.90
N LEU A 53 -17.82 -10.91 7.95
CA LEU A 53 -17.28 -10.50 6.66
C LEU A 53 -16.43 -9.23 6.75
N GLY A 54 -16.73 -8.33 7.70
CA GLY A 54 -15.86 -7.19 8.01
C GLY A 54 -14.51 -7.64 8.58
N GLY A 55 -14.53 -8.63 9.48
CA GLY A 55 -13.31 -9.25 10.00
C GLY A 55 -12.52 -10.00 8.93
N LEU A 56 -13.20 -10.69 8.01
CA LEU A 56 -12.56 -11.38 6.89
C LEU A 56 -11.85 -10.41 5.93
N LEU A 57 -12.46 -9.26 5.62
CA LEU A 57 -11.84 -8.22 4.79
C LEU A 57 -10.54 -7.74 5.41
N PHE A 58 -10.55 -7.45 6.71
CA PHE A 58 -9.36 -7.05 7.45
C PHE A 58 -8.28 -8.15 7.44
N ALA A 59 -8.67 -9.40 7.70
CA ALA A 59 -7.75 -10.53 7.69
C ALA A 59 -7.07 -10.73 6.32
N LEU A 60 -7.83 -10.63 5.23
CA LEU A 60 -7.30 -10.71 3.87
C LEU A 60 -6.32 -9.58 3.56
N TRP A 61 -6.67 -8.35 3.94
CA TRP A 61 -5.77 -7.21 3.77
C TRP A 61 -4.47 -7.37 4.58
N ALA A 62 -4.55 -7.84 5.83
CA ALA A 62 -3.37 -8.04 6.67
C ALA A 62 -2.43 -9.14 6.14
N VAL A 63 -3.00 -10.25 5.63
CA VAL A 63 -2.21 -11.32 4.99
C VAL A 63 -1.55 -10.82 3.71
N ALA A 64 -2.29 -10.09 2.88
CA ALA A 64 -1.75 -9.47 1.67
C ALA A 64 -0.63 -8.48 2.01
N LEU A 65 -0.79 -7.66 3.06
CA LEU A 65 0.24 -6.76 3.57
C LEU A 65 1.53 -7.48 3.97
N GLY A 66 1.41 -8.59 4.71
CA GLY A 66 2.57 -9.40 5.07
C GLY A 66 3.28 -9.99 3.84
N ALA A 67 2.51 -10.49 2.87
CA ALA A 67 3.04 -11.03 1.63
C ALA A 67 3.67 -9.95 0.73
N GLY A 68 3.04 -8.78 0.62
CA GLY A 68 3.51 -7.61 -0.12
C GLY A 68 4.79 -7.04 0.48
N ALA A 69 4.89 -6.96 1.80
CA ALA A 69 6.12 -6.53 2.47
C ALA A 69 7.30 -7.50 2.22
N GLN A 70 7.05 -8.80 2.30
CA GLN A 70 8.06 -9.84 2.01
C GLN A 70 8.52 -9.78 0.54
N SER A 71 7.58 -9.80 -0.39
CA SER A 71 7.86 -9.80 -1.83
C SER A 71 8.44 -8.46 -2.30
N GLY A 72 7.97 -7.34 -1.76
CA GLY A 72 8.52 -6.00 -1.97
C GLY A 72 9.95 -5.88 -1.47
N GLY A 73 10.28 -6.46 -0.32
CA GLY A 73 11.66 -6.56 0.18
C GLY A 73 12.57 -7.29 -0.80
N LEU A 74 12.16 -8.49 -1.25
CA LEU A 74 12.91 -9.27 -2.24
C LEU A 74 13.05 -8.54 -3.59
N LEU A 75 12.03 -7.81 -4.01
CA LEU A 75 12.06 -7.03 -5.25
C LEU A 75 13.02 -5.84 -5.13
N MET A 76 13.06 -5.19 -3.97
CA MET A 76 14.01 -4.11 -3.67
C MET A 76 15.45 -4.61 -3.58
N ASP A 77 15.66 -5.83 -3.09
CA ASP A 77 16.98 -6.47 -3.06
C ASP A 77 17.46 -6.84 -4.47
N ARG A 78 16.54 -7.20 -5.38
CA ARG A 78 16.85 -7.66 -6.75
C ARG A 78 16.95 -6.55 -7.80
N PHE A 79 16.09 -5.53 -7.72
CA PHE A 79 16.02 -4.44 -8.72
C PHE A 79 16.43 -3.07 -8.16
N GLY A 80 16.82 -3.03 -6.89
CA GLY A 80 17.12 -1.80 -6.16
C GLY A 80 15.86 -1.13 -5.61
N ARG A 81 16.02 -0.38 -4.50
CA ARG A 81 14.92 0.28 -3.76
C ARG A 81 14.08 1.28 -4.56
N ARG A 82 14.56 1.74 -5.72
CA ARG A 82 14.05 2.91 -6.44
C ARG A 82 12.78 2.63 -7.27
N PRO A 83 12.76 1.66 -8.20
CA PRO A 83 11.53 1.34 -8.95
C PRO A 83 10.46 0.65 -8.07
N GLY A 84 10.86 -0.10 -7.05
CA GLY A 84 9.94 -0.81 -6.16
C GLY A 84 9.02 0.14 -5.37
N LEU A 85 9.55 1.26 -4.86
CA LEU A 85 8.75 2.23 -4.09
C LEU A 85 7.70 2.95 -4.95
N GLY A 86 8.08 3.43 -6.13
CA GLY A 86 7.15 4.10 -7.03
C GLY A 86 6.03 3.19 -7.55
N ALA A 87 6.36 1.92 -7.83
CA ALA A 87 5.37 0.92 -8.24
C ALA A 87 4.39 0.61 -7.11
N ALA A 88 4.88 0.43 -5.88
CA ALA A 88 4.03 0.18 -4.71
C ALA A 88 3.06 1.34 -4.44
N GLN A 89 3.51 2.60 -4.57
CA GLN A 89 2.64 3.76 -4.36
C GLN A 89 1.52 3.88 -5.41
N LEU A 90 1.81 3.55 -6.67
CA LEU A 90 0.78 3.48 -7.71
C LEU A 90 -0.22 2.35 -7.45
N LEU A 91 0.27 1.19 -7.01
CA LEU A 91 -0.56 0.02 -6.67
C LEU A 91 -1.52 0.33 -5.51
N LEU A 92 -1.00 0.90 -4.42
CA LEU A 92 -1.79 1.30 -3.25
C LEU A 92 -2.82 2.38 -3.59
N GLY A 93 -2.44 3.37 -4.41
CA GLY A 93 -3.36 4.41 -4.87
C GLY A 93 -4.50 3.86 -5.73
N LEU A 94 -4.18 3.01 -6.70
CA LEU A 94 -5.17 2.38 -7.58
C LEU A 94 -6.09 1.42 -6.82
N ALA A 95 -5.56 0.67 -5.85
CA ALA A 95 -6.34 -0.21 -4.99
C ALA A 95 -7.35 0.60 -4.14
N SER A 96 -6.93 1.74 -3.60
CA SER A 96 -7.79 2.64 -2.81
C SER A 96 -8.92 3.27 -3.63
N ILE A 97 -8.63 3.67 -4.88
CA ILE A 97 -9.64 4.18 -5.82
C ILE A 97 -10.63 3.07 -6.19
N THR A 98 -10.12 1.87 -6.47
CA THR A 98 -10.95 0.70 -6.84
C THR A 98 -11.86 0.28 -5.68
N ALA A 99 -11.36 0.35 -4.44
CA ALA A 99 -12.16 0.11 -3.24
C ALA A 99 -13.30 1.13 -3.12
N SER A 100 -13.00 2.42 -3.25
CA SER A 100 -14.01 3.49 -3.22
C SER A 100 -15.10 3.30 -4.28
N VAL A 101 -14.71 2.99 -5.52
CA VAL A 101 -15.67 2.72 -6.61
C VAL A 101 -16.51 1.48 -6.34
N SER A 102 -15.95 0.46 -5.68
CA SER A 102 -16.66 -0.77 -5.34
C SER A 102 -17.70 -0.54 -4.25
N VAL A 103 -17.41 0.28 -3.23
CA VAL A 103 -18.40 0.72 -2.23
C VAL A 103 -19.54 1.48 -2.91
N LEU A 104 -19.22 2.45 -3.76
CA LEU A 104 -20.21 3.25 -4.47
C LEU A 104 -21.13 2.41 -5.37
N ARG A 105 -20.62 1.30 -5.91
CA ARG A 105 -21.38 0.34 -6.72
C ARG A 105 -22.07 -0.77 -5.91
N GLY A 106 -21.93 -0.78 -4.58
CA GLY A 106 -22.46 -1.83 -3.71
C GLY A 106 -21.83 -3.22 -3.96
N SER A 107 -20.67 -3.28 -4.62
CA SER A 107 -20.03 -4.54 -5.00
C SER A 107 -19.07 -5.01 -3.91
N THR A 108 -19.52 -5.98 -3.12
CA THR A 108 -18.70 -6.63 -2.09
C THR A 108 -17.51 -7.37 -2.68
N ALA A 109 -17.69 -8.04 -3.83
CA ALA A 109 -16.62 -8.76 -4.53
C ALA A 109 -15.50 -7.81 -5.03
N GLY A 110 -15.87 -6.64 -5.56
CA GLY A 110 -14.91 -5.60 -5.94
C GLY A 110 -14.12 -5.07 -4.73
N LEU A 111 -14.79 -4.98 -3.58
CA LEU A 111 -14.14 -4.58 -2.33
C LEU A 111 -13.09 -5.59 -1.85
N PHE A 112 -13.44 -6.88 -1.83
CA PHE A 112 -12.50 -7.95 -1.46
C PHE A 112 -11.32 -8.03 -2.43
N ALA A 113 -11.56 -7.89 -3.73
CA ALA A 113 -10.48 -7.84 -4.73
C ALA A 113 -9.55 -6.64 -4.48
N SER A 114 -10.11 -5.45 -4.24
CA SER A 114 -9.31 -4.25 -3.94
C SER A 114 -8.50 -4.35 -2.64
N ALA A 115 -8.99 -5.09 -1.64
CA ALA A 115 -8.26 -5.33 -0.39
C ALA A 115 -7.03 -6.21 -0.58
N ILE A 116 -7.11 -7.21 -1.47
CA ILE A 116 -5.96 -8.04 -1.82
C ILE A 116 -4.90 -7.20 -2.53
N PHE A 117 -5.28 -6.42 -3.54
CA PHE A 117 -4.34 -5.54 -4.25
C PHE A 117 -3.80 -4.40 -3.38
N GLY A 118 -4.60 -3.88 -2.45
CA GLY A 118 -4.19 -2.83 -1.53
C GLY A 118 -3.27 -3.34 -0.41
N GLY A 119 -3.15 -4.65 -0.21
CA GLY A 119 -2.16 -5.22 0.70
C GLY A 119 -0.84 -5.57 0.02
N LEU A 120 -0.80 -5.70 -1.31
CA LEU A 120 0.44 -6.04 -2.03
C LEU A 120 1.38 -4.84 -2.17
#